data_AF-A0A7Z9IAR6-F1
#
_entry.id   AF-A0A7Z9IAR6-F1
#
_cell.length_a   1.000
_cell.length_b   1.000
_cell.length_c   1.000
_cell.angle_alpha   90.00
_cell.angle_beta   90.00
_cell.angle_gamma   90.00
#
_symmetry.space_group_name_H-M   'P 1'
#
loop_
_entity.id
_entity.type
_entity.pdbx_description
1 polymer ?
#
loop_
_entity_poly.entity_id
_entity_poly.type
_entity_poly.pdbx_seq_one_letter_code
_entity_poly.pdbx_strand_id
1 'polypeptide(L)'
;MIVSSRGCVAEILGRGKVPLFVGGTPMYLKVLLRGMFVGPPADWEFRAEVQEQIDLHGNELVHQQLERVDPLSAHKLHPNDIRRVIRALEVFHLTGVPISHQQQQFEDQGASGRQNVFVLSWPRKLLHQRIEQRVEQMFENGFVAEVEALVAKHGSLGRTAAQAVGYQEALALLHEECS
;
A
#
# COMPACT_ATOMS: atom_id res chain seq x y z
N MET A 1 10.44 -6.58 -1.95
CA MET A 1 11.04 -5.27 -1.59
C MET A 1 11.70 -5.29 -0.20
N ILE A 2 10.96 -5.60 0.89
CA ILE A 2 11.51 -5.56 2.28
C ILE A 2 12.57 -6.65 2.56
N VAL A 3 12.43 -7.85 1.99
CA VAL A 3 13.45 -8.92 2.13
C VAL A 3 14.76 -8.53 1.43
N SER A 4 14.65 -7.92 0.25
CA SER A 4 15.81 -7.42 -0.51
C SER A 4 16.50 -6.25 0.19
N SER A 5 15.75 -5.34 0.83
CA SER A 5 16.35 -4.20 1.53
C SER A 5 17.18 -4.61 2.75
N ARG A 6 16.80 -5.68 3.47
CA ARG A 6 17.62 -6.21 4.59
C ARG A 6 18.97 -6.74 4.13
N GLY A 7 19.03 -7.40 2.97
CA GLY A 7 20.29 -7.83 2.36
C GLY A 7 21.20 -6.66 2.03
N CYS A 8 20.67 -5.63 1.37
CA CYS A 8 21.43 -4.42 1.05
C CYS A 8 21.94 -3.68 2.29
N VAL A 9 21.14 -3.63 3.36
CA VAL A 9 21.56 -3.03 4.64
C VAL A 9 22.76 -3.78 5.23
N ALA A 10 22.70 -5.12 5.26
CA ALA A 10 23.80 -5.93 5.77
C ALA A 10 25.09 -5.73 4.96
N GLU A 11 24.99 -5.67 3.62
CA GLU A 11 26.15 -5.39 2.76
C GLU A 11 26.75 -4.00 2.98
N ILE A 12 25.92 -2.96 3.12
CA ILE A 12 26.39 -1.59 3.34
C ILE A 12 27.10 -1.49 4.70
N LEU A 13 26.52 -2.08 5.74
CA LEU A 13 27.12 -2.15 7.08
C LEU A 13 28.42 -2.96 7.07
N GLY A 14 28.46 -4.09 6.34
CA GLY A 14 29.66 -4.91 6.17
C GLY A 14 30.82 -4.16 5.50
N ARG A 15 30.52 -3.12 4.70
CA ARG A 15 31.50 -2.20 4.13
C ARG A 15 31.87 -1.02 5.06
N GLY A 16 31.42 -1.03 6.32
CA GLY A 16 31.66 0.06 7.28
C GLY A 16 30.94 1.37 6.94
N LYS A 17 29.90 1.33 6.09
CA LYS A 17 29.13 2.51 5.67
C LYS A 17 27.79 2.58 6.41
N VAL A 18 27.20 3.77 6.44
CA VAL A 18 25.86 4.00 7.02
C VAL A 18 24.80 3.90 5.92
N PRO A 19 23.82 2.99 6.01
CA PRO A 19 22.70 2.92 5.08
C PRO A 19 21.79 4.16 5.23
N LEU A 20 21.45 4.79 4.10
CA LEU A 20 20.48 5.88 4.05
C LEU A 20 19.26 5.42 3.25
N PHE A 21 18.10 5.37 3.91
CA PHE A 21 16.83 5.08 3.25
C PHE A 21 16.18 6.39 2.80
N VAL A 22 15.93 6.53 1.49
CA VAL A 22 15.26 7.69 0.89
C VAL A 22 14.03 7.21 0.14
N GLY A 23 12.87 7.82 0.40
CA GLY A 23 11.63 7.45 -0.27
C GLY A 23 10.42 8.20 0.26
N GLY A 24 9.30 8.05 -0.45
CA GLY A 24 8.03 8.72 -0.14
C GLY A 24 6.91 7.79 0.34
N THR A 25 7.23 6.53 0.69
CA THR A 25 6.23 5.54 1.11
C THR A 25 6.38 5.23 2.60
N PRO A 26 5.65 5.94 3.50
CA PRO A 26 5.77 5.78 4.95
C PRO A 26 5.55 4.34 5.41
N MET A 27 4.71 3.58 4.72
CA MET A 27 4.46 2.17 5.04
C MET A 27 5.75 1.34 4.95
N TYR A 28 6.56 1.49 3.89
CA TYR A 28 7.80 0.73 3.75
C TYR A 28 8.83 1.10 4.80
N LEU A 29 8.94 2.38 5.14
CA LEU A 29 9.76 2.83 6.25
C LEU A 29 9.25 2.20 7.56
N LYS A 30 7.95 2.28 7.84
CA LYS A 30 7.34 1.70 9.04
C LYS A 30 7.63 0.21 9.18
N VAL A 31 7.53 -0.55 8.09
CA VAL A 31 7.85 -1.98 8.07
C VAL A 31 9.35 -2.24 8.28
N LEU A 32 10.21 -1.41 7.72
CA LEU A 32 11.65 -1.54 7.91
C LEU A 32 12.06 -1.28 9.37
N LEU A 33 11.47 -0.26 10.00
CA LEU A 33 11.79 0.14 11.38
C LEU A 33 11.12 -0.75 12.44
N ARG A 34 9.86 -1.17 12.22
CA ARG A 34 9.02 -1.85 13.23
C ARG A 34 8.64 -3.29 12.88
N GLY A 35 9.07 -3.78 11.72
CA GLY A 35 8.61 -5.07 11.21
C GLY A 35 7.20 -5.02 10.62
N MET A 36 6.78 -6.16 10.07
CA MET A 36 5.43 -6.38 9.56
C MET A 36 4.96 -7.76 9.96
N PHE A 37 3.67 -7.84 10.28
CA PHE A 37 3.05 -9.07 10.71
C PHE A 37 2.91 -9.89 9.44
N VAL A 38 3.62 -11.01 9.41
CA VAL A 38 3.52 -11.96 8.32
C VAL A 38 2.33 -12.85 8.65
N GLY A 39 1.15 -12.38 8.26
CA GLY A 39 -0.07 -13.17 8.37
C GLY A 39 -0.11 -14.30 7.35
N PRO A 40 -1.15 -15.15 7.41
CA PRO A 40 -1.36 -16.21 6.42
C PRO A 40 -1.40 -15.62 4.99
N PRO A 41 -1.09 -16.44 3.96
CA PRO A 41 -1.24 -16.04 2.57
C PRO A 41 -2.69 -15.58 2.29
N ALA A 42 -2.87 -14.84 1.19
CA ALA A 42 -4.21 -14.46 0.76
C ALA A 42 -4.99 -15.69 0.30
N ASP A 43 -6.22 -15.82 0.75
CA ASP A 43 -7.21 -16.77 0.28
C ASP A 43 -8.15 -16.02 -0.69
N TRP A 44 -7.99 -16.27 -1.98
CA TRP A 44 -8.73 -15.56 -3.02
C TRP A 44 -10.19 -16.00 -3.11
N GLU A 45 -10.49 -17.25 -2.75
CA GLU A 45 -11.86 -17.77 -2.75
C GLU A 45 -12.64 -17.10 -1.61
N PHE A 46 -12.08 -17.10 -0.41
CA PHE A 46 -12.67 -16.41 0.74
C PHE A 46 -12.89 -14.90 0.46
N ARG A 47 -11.90 -14.23 -0.17
CA ARG A 47 -12.05 -12.82 -0.54
C ARG A 47 -13.19 -12.58 -1.52
N ALA A 48 -13.38 -13.48 -2.48
CA ALA A 48 -14.46 -13.38 -3.46
C ALA A 48 -15.81 -13.58 -2.79
N GLU A 49 -15.94 -14.57 -1.91
CA GLU A 49 -17.16 -14.82 -1.14
C GLU A 49 -17.56 -13.62 -0.27
N VAL A 50 -16.61 -13.03 0.47
CA VAL A 50 -16.91 -11.85 1.29
C VAL A 50 -17.24 -10.63 0.42
N GLN A 51 -16.61 -10.49 -0.74
CA GLN A 51 -16.96 -9.42 -1.68
C GLN A 51 -18.38 -9.59 -2.23
N GLU A 52 -18.80 -10.82 -2.55
CA GLU A 52 -20.18 -11.10 -2.97
C GLU A 52 -21.18 -10.77 -1.85
N GLN A 53 -20.84 -11.08 -0.59
CA GLN A 53 -21.69 -10.69 0.55
C GLN A 53 -21.84 -9.17 0.67
N ILE A 54 -20.77 -8.42 0.42
CA ILE A 54 -20.79 -6.96 0.40
C ILE A 54 -21.69 -6.44 -0.73
N ASP A 55 -21.55 -7.01 -1.93
CA ASP A 55 -22.30 -6.57 -3.10
C ASP A 55 -23.81 -6.87 -2.93
N LEU A 56 -24.17 -7.95 -2.25
CA LEU A 56 -25.56 -8.35 -1.99
C LEU A 56 -26.20 -7.66 -0.78
N HIS A 57 -25.46 -7.43 0.31
CA HIS A 57 -26.02 -7.04 1.61
C HIS A 57 -25.45 -5.74 2.17
N GLY A 58 -24.46 -5.15 1.52
CA GLY A 58 -23.78 -3.93 1.96
C GLY A 58 -22.60 -4.17 2.91
N ASN A 59 -21.81 -3.13 3.09
CA ASN A 59 -20.58 -3.15 3.90
C ASN A 59 -20.85 -3.36 5.39
N GLU A 60 -21.99 -2.86 5.88
CA GLU A 60 -22.38 -2.84 7.28
C GLU A 60 -22.53 -4.27 7.84
N LEU A 61 -23.08 -5.19 7.04
CA LEU A 61 -23.28 -6.57 7.47
C LEU A 61 -21.93 -7.25 7.70
N VAL A 62 -20.98 -7.09 6.78
CA VAL A 62 -19.64 -7.65 6.90
C VAL A 62 -18.85 -6.99 8.02
N HIS A 63 -19.06 -5.68 8.25
CA HIS A 63 -18.46 -5.00 9.41
C HIS A 63 -19.02 -5.53 10.74
N GLN A 64 -20.32 -5.83 10.84
CA GLN A 64 -20.90 -6.50 12.01
C GLN A 64 -20.36 -7.92 12.22
N GLN A 65 -20.09 -8.67 11.14
CA GLN A 65 -19.40 -9.96 11.26
C GLN A 65 -18.01 -9.76 11.85
N LEU A 66 -17.27 -8.74 11.39
CA LEU A 66 -15.97 -8.40 11.96
C LEU A 66 -16.09 -8.03 13.44
N GLU A 67 -17.10 -7.25 13.84
CA GLU A 67 -17.33 -6.87 15.24
C GLU A 67 -17.52 -8.08 16.16
N ARG A 68 -18.16 -9.16 15.67
CA ARG A 68 -18.36 -10.39 16.45
C ARG A 68 -17.07 -11.18 16.69
N VAL A 69 -16.15 -11.18 15.72
CA VAL A 69 -14.92 -11.99 15.79
C VAL A 69 -13.71 -11.19 16.26
N ASP A 70 -13.65 -9.90 15.96
CA ASP A 70 -12.58 -8.98 16.30
C ASP A 70 -13.12 -7.56 16.59
N PRO A 71 -13.73 -7.33 17.78
CA PRO A 71 -14.27 -6.03 18.17
C PRO A 71 -13.21 -4.91 18.14
N LEU A 72 -11.95 -5.24 18.46
CA LEU A 72 -10.85 -4.27 18.46
C LEU A 72 -10.54 -3.77 17.05
N SER A 73 -10.50 -4.68 16.06
CA SER A 73 -10.31 -4.28 14.67
C SER A 73 -11.54 -3.57 14.11
N ALA A 74 -12.76 -4.03 14.44
CA ALA A 74 -14.00 -3.37 14.02
C ALA A 74 -14.09 -1.92 14.51
N HIS A 75 -13.64 -1.63 15.73
CA HIS A 75 -13.59 -0.27 16.27
C HIS A 75 -12.58 0.62 15.55
N LYS A 76 -11.45 0.06 15.10
CA LYS A 76 -10.38 0.81 14.40
C LYS A 76 -10.67 1.00 12.90
N LEU A 77 -11.43 0.10 12.27
CA LEU A 77 -11.67 0.08 10.84
C LEU A 77 -13.05 0.64 10.49
N HIS A 78 -13.09 1.61 9.60
CA HIS A 78 -14.34 2.12 9.06
C HIS A 78 -15.00 1.04 8.17
N PRO A 79 -16.36 0.89 8.15
CA PRO A 79 -17.05 -0.09 7.30
C PRO A 79 -16.67 -0.01 5.81
N ASN A 80 -16.44 1.20 5.31
CA ASN A 80 -16.00 1.42 3.92
C ASN A 80 -14.52 1.07 3.64
N ASP A 81 -13.72 0.72 4.64
CA ASP A 81 -12.36 0.18 4.43
C ASP A 81 -12.43 -1.33 4.14
N ILE A 82 -13.19 -1.68 3.10
CA ILE A 82 -13.55 -3.05 2.71
C ILE A 82 -12.30 -3.94 2.63
N ARG A 83 -11.22 -3.44 2.05
CA ARG A 83 -9.97 -4.20 1.90
C ARG A 83 -9.38 -4.62 3.25
N ARG A 84 -9.40 -3.75 4.26
CA ARG A 84 -8.88 -4.09 5.59
C ARG A 84 -9.86 -4.93 6.39
N VAL A 85 -11.16 -4.70 6.24
CA VAL A 85 -12.20 -5.53 6.86
C VAL A 85 -12.11 -6.97 6.36
N ILE A 86 -12.08 -7.18 5.03
CA ILE A 86 -11.89 -8.51 4.43
C ILE A 86 -10.61 -9.16 4.93
N ARG A 87 -9.49 -8.44 4.99
CA ARG A 87 -8.23 -9.00 5.50
C ARG A 87 -8.32 -9.41 6.98
N ALA A 88 -9.02 -8.65 7.82
CA ALA A 88 -9.19 -8.99 9.22
C ALA A 88 -10.01 -10.28 9.39
N LEU A 89 -11.11 -10.39 8.64
CA LEU A 89 -11.94 -11.60 8.58
C LEU A 89 -11.16 -12.80 8.02
N GLU A 90 -10.39 -12.60 6.95
CA GLU A 90 -9.57 -13.64 6.30
C GLU A 90 -8.52 -14.21 7.27
N VAL A 91 -7.84 -13.33 8.03
CA VAL A 91 -6.86 -13.77 9.02
C VAL A 91 -7.52 -14.61 10.12
N PHE A 92 -8.70 -14.19 10.61
CA PHE A 92 -9.45 -14.96 11.57
C PHE A 92 -9.94 -16.30 11.00
N HIS A 93 -10.46 -16.31 9.77
CA HIS A 93 -10.89 -17.51 9.07
C HIS A 93 -9.78 -18.56 8.94
N LEU A 94 -8.58 -18.12 8.55
CA LEU A 94 -7.45 -19.02 8.30
C LEU A 94 -6.72 -19.47 9.57
N THR A 95 -6.74 -18.66 10.64
CA THR A 95 -5.93 -18.93 11.84
C THR A 95 -6.74 -19.21 13.11
N GLY A 96 -8.04 -18.92 13.10
CA GLY A 96 -8.90 -18.93 14.28
C GLY A 96 -8.61 -17.83 15.30
N VAL A 97 -7.64 -16.95 15.01
CA VAL A 97 -7.18 -15.90 15.93
C VAL A 97 -7.39 -14.52 15.29
N PRO A 98 -7.99 -13.56 16.02
CA PRO A 98 -8.22 -12.22 15.51
C PRO A 98 -6.93 -11.49 15.11
N ILE A 99 -6.99 -10.69 14.04
CA ILE A 99 -5.81 -9.94 13.57
C ILE A 99 -5.33 -8.93 14.61
N SER A 100 -6.23 -8.37 15.42
CA SER A 100 -5.88 -7.46 16.52
C SER A 100 -4.97 -8.11 17.57
N HIS A 101 -5.11 -9.43 17.78
CA HIS A 101 -4.26 -10.18 18.70
C HIS A 101 -2.89 -10.53 18.10
N GLN A 102 -2.80 -10.66 16.78
CA GLN A 102 -1.57 -11.03 16.09
C GLN A 102 -0.72 -9.80 15.68
N GLN A 103 -1.35 -8.67 15.39
CA GLN A 103 -0.68 -7.48 14.85
C GLN A 103 -0.22 -6.48 15.94
N GLN A 104 0.58 -6.93 16.89
CA GLN A 104 1.04 -6.09 18.03
C GLN A 104 2.33 -5.30 17.77
N GLN A 105 3.08 -5.60 16.71
CA GLN A 105 4.41 -5.02 16.42
C GLN A 105 4.47 -3.49 16.28
N PHE A 106 3.32 -2.82 16.09
CA PHE A 106 3.27 -1.36 15.97
C PHE A 106 3.00 -0.67 17.29
N GLU A 107 2.53 -1.43 18.30
CA GLU A 107 2.33 -0.99 19.67
C GLU A 107 3.63 -1.14 20.48
N ASP A 108 4.51 -2.05 20.05
CA ASP A 108 5.81 -2.26 20.66
C ASP A 108 6.80 -1.13 20.29
N GLN A 109 6.98 -0.18 21.20
CA GLN A 109 7.89 0.95 21.03
C GLN A 109 9.36 0.58 21.26
N GLY A 110 9.64 -0.66 21.69
CA GLY A 110 10.93 -1.05 22.27
C GLY A 110 12.00 -1.61 21.31
N ALA A 111 11.66 -2.01 20.08
CA ALA A 111 12.51 -2.96 19.35
C ALA A 111 13.50 -2.38 18.33
N SER A 112 13.60 -1.06 18.13
CA SER A 112 14.62 -0.50 17.24
C SER A 112 15.34 0.67 17.90
N GLY A 113 16.65 0.50 18.13
CA GLY A 113 17.53 1.55 18.62
C GLY A 113 17.36 2.86 17.83
N ARG A 114 17.68 3.99 18.47
CA ARG A 114 17.51 5.36 17.93
C ARG A 114 17.79 5.43 16.43
N GLN A 115 16.73 5.43 15.63
CA GLN A 115 16.79 5.68 14.19
C GLN A 115 16.46 7.15 13.97
N ASN A 116 17.40 7.87 13.36
CA ASN A 116 17.17 9.26 12.99
C ASN A 116 16.22 9.28 11.77
N VAL A 117 14.94 9.54 12.02
CA VAL A 117 13.95 9.73 10.97
C VAL A 117 13.78 11.23 10.72
N PHE A 118 14.03 11.63 9.48
CA PHE A 118 13.86 13.01 9.03
C PHE A 118 12.68 13.09 8.07
N VAL A 119 11.86 14.14 8.23
CA VAL A 119 10.72 14.41 7.35
C VAL A 119 10.93 15.78 6.72
N LEU A 120 10.90 15.83 5.39
CA LEU A 120 10.90 17.09 4.64
C LEU A 120 9.46 17.55 4.47
N SER A 121 9.07 18.60 5.18
CA SER A 121 7.73 19.19 5.13
C SER A 121 7.75 20.57 4.48
N TRP A 122 6.80 20.81 3.57
CA TRP A 122 6.58 22.12 2.95
C TRP A 122 5.22 22.68 3.35
N PRO A 123 5.04 24.01 3.37
CA PRO A 123 3.72 24.62 3.43
C PRO A 123 2.84 24.10 2.29
N ARG A 124 1.58 23.76 2.60
CA ARG A 124 0.67 23.07 1.67
C ARG A 124 0.54 23.78 0.32
N LYS A 125 0.45 25.12 0.33
CA LYS A 125 0.37 25.94 -0.89
C LYS A 125 1.60 25.75 -1.80
N LEU A 126 2.80 25.80 -1.24
CA LEU A 126 4.05 25.60 -1.99
C LEU A 126 4.19 24.17 -2.49
N LEU A 127 3.74 23.18 -1.70
CA LEU A 127 3.74 21.79 -2.12
C LEU A 127 2.87 21.57 -3.36
N HIS A 128 1.64 22.11 -3.38
CA HIS A 128 0.74 22.00 -4.53
C HIS A 128 1.33 22.64 -5.78
N GLN A 129 1.86 23.87 -5.68
CA GLN A 129 2.50 24.55 -6.81
C GLN A 129 3.67 23.74 -7.39
N ARG A 130 4.50 23.13 -6.54
CA ARG A 130 5.61 22.27 -7.01
C ARG A 130 5.12 20.98 -7.65
N ILE A 131 4.02 20.41 -7.18
CA ILE A 131 3.41 19.22 -7.78
C ILE A 131 2.89 19.57 -9.18
N GLU A 132 2.15 20.67 -9.32
CA GLU A 132 1.61 21.15 -10.60
C GLU A 132 2.73 21.36 -11.63
N GLN A 133 3.75 22.17 -11.28
CA GLN A 133 4.90 22.42 -12.15
C GLN A 133 5.63 21.14 -12.56
N ARG A 134 5.78 20.18 -11.63
CA ARG A 134 6.42 18.90 -11.95
C ARG A 134 5.57 18.08 -12.92
N VAL A 135 4.25 18.10 -12.77
CA VAL A 135 3.34 17.39 -13.67
C VAL A 135 3.41 17.99 -15.07
N GLU A 136 3.31 19.32 -15.20
CA GLU A 136 3.49 20.02 -16.49
C GLU A 136 4.81 19.61 -17.16
N GLN A 137 5.91 19.63 -16.40
CA GLN A 137 7.22 19.25 -16.92
C GLN A 137 7.29 17.78 -17.36
N MET A 138 6.57 16.87 -16.69
CA MET A 138 6.50 15.46 -17.10
C MET A 138 5.80 15.32 -18.46
N PHE A 139 4.69 16.04 -18.66
CA PHE A 139 3.98 16.04 -19.95
C PHE A 139 4.84 16.63 -21.08
N GLU A 140 5.51 17.76 -20.83
CA GLU A 140 6.44 18.38 -21.79
C GLU A 140 7.59 17.44 -22.17
N ASN A 141 8.06 16.63 -21.21
CA ASN A 141 9.13 15.64 -21.43
C ASN A 141 8.63 14.34 -22.08
N GLY A 142 7.38 14.29 -22.55
CA GLY A 142 6.86 13.14 -23.29
C GLY A 142 6.34 12.00 -22.43
N PHE A 143 5.80 12.28 -21.23
CA PHE A 143 5.21 11.26 -20.36
C PHE A 143 4.15 10.40 -21.07
N VAL A 144 3.28 11.00 -21.89
CA VAL A 144 2.25 10.26 -22.64
C VAL A 144 2.88 9.27 -23.63
N ALA A 145 3.92 9.70 -24.34
CA ALA A 145 4.65 8.84 -25.27
C ALA A 145 5.38 7.70 -24.55
N GLU A 146 5.87 7.91 -23.32
CA GLU A 146 6.40 6.83 -22.48
C GLU A 146 5.32 5.78 -22.19
N VAL A 147 4.13 6.21 -21.77
CA VAL A 147 3.00 5.32 -21.45
C VAL A 147 2.57 4.53 -22.69
N GLU A 148 2.42 5.20 -23.84
CA GLU A 148 2.08 4.58 -25.11
C GLU A 148 3.11 3.51 -25.50
N ALA A 149 4.41 3.83 -25.41
CA ALA A 149 5.48 2.89 -25.72
C ALA A 149 5.48 1.66 -24.79
N LEU A 150 5.17 1.85 -23.51
CA LEU A 150 5.05 0.75 -22.54
C LEU A 150 3.88 -0.17 -22.87
N VAL A 151 2.71 0.41 -23.22
CA VAL A 151 1.53 -0.36 -23.63
C VAL A 151 1.80 -1.10 -24.93
N ALA A 152 2.36 -0.43 -25.94
CA ALA A 152 2.71 -1.06 -27.22
C ALA A 152 3.69 -2.23 -27.03
N LYS A 153 4.65 -2.11 -26.11
CA LYS A 153 5.65 -3.14 -25.83
C LYS A 153 5.12 -4.33 -25.02
N HIS A 154 4.23 -4.08 -24.05
CA HIS A 154 3.79 -5.09 -23.09
C HIS A 154 2.33 -5.52 -23.27
N GLY A 155 1.61 -4.93 -24.22
CA GLY A 155 0.17 -5.10 -24.45
C GLY A 155 -0.69 -4.37 -23.40
N SER A 156 -0.33 -4.47 -22.12
CA SER A 156 -0.99 -3.75 -21.03
C SER A 156 -0.03 -3.55 -19.85
N LEU A 157 -0.34 -2.56 -19.01
CA LEU A 157 0.33 -2.41 -17.71
C LEU A 157 -0.29 -3.36 -16.68
N GLY A 158 0.55 -3.93 -15.81
CA GLY A 158 0.07 -4.73 -14.68
C GLY A 158 -0.82 -3.90 -13.75
N ARG A 159 -1.75 -4.56 -13.05
CA ARG A 159 -2.80 -3.92 -12.21
C ARG A 159 -2.28 -2.79 -11.31
N THR A 160 -1.15 -2.99 -10.64
CA THR A 160 -0.58 -1.98 -9.73
C THR A 160 0.05 -0.80 -10.47
N ALA A 161 0.72 -1.06 -11.60
CA ALA A 161 1.33 -0.01 -12.40
C ALA A 161 0.26 0.87 -13.07
N ALA A 162 -0.81 0.25 -13.57
CA ALA A 162 -1.94 0.96 -14.16
C ALA A 162 -2.70 1.87 -13.17
N GLN A 163 -2.60 1.60 -11.86
CA GLN A 163 -3.22 2.40 -10.79
C GLN A 163 -2.28 3.47 -10.22
N ALA A 164 -1.05 3.58 -10.72
CA ALA A 164 -0.13 4.61 -10.28
C ALA A 164 -0.61 5.99 -10.76
N VAL A 165 -0.50 6.99 -9.88
CA VAL A 165 -0.87 8.39 -10.19
C VAL A 165 -0.13 8.86 -11.44
N GLY A 166 -0.87 9.41 -12.40
CA GLY A 166 -0.39 9.83 -13.71
C GLY A 166 -0.61 8.75 -14.79
N TYR A 167 -0.30 7.48 -14.49
CA TYR A 167 -0.44 6.39 -15.46
C TYR A 167 -1.92 6.06 -15.71
N GLN A 168 -2.76 6.09 -14.67
CA GLN A 168 -4.20 5.83 -14.83
C GLN A 168 -4.84 6.87 -15.76
N GLU A 169 -4.50 8.14 -15.56
CA GLU A 169 -5.01 9.26 -16.35
C GLU A 169 -4.48 9.23 -17.79
N ALA A 170 -3.19 8.94 -17.98
CA ALA A 170 -2.61 8.80 -19.32
C ALA A 170 -3.20 7.62 -20.09
N LEU A 171 -3.44 6.49 -19.43
CA LEU A 171 -4.12 5.33 -20.05
C LEU A 171 -5.57 5.67 -20.45
N ALA A 172 -6.29 6.44 -19.64
CA ALA A 172 -7.64 6.87 -19.96
C ALA A 172 -7.66 7.76 -21.22
N LEU A 173 -6.72 8.72 -21.32
CA LEU A 173 -6.55 9.57 -22.50
C LEU A 173 -6.32 8.73 -23.77
N LEU A 174 -5.40 7.76 -23.72
CA LEU A 174 -5.09 6.89 -24.87
C LEU A 174 -6.28 6.01 -25.30
N HIS A 175 -7.14 5.60 -24.36
CA HIS A 175 -8.36 4.86 -24.70
C HIS A 175 -9.44 5.73 -25.35
N GLU A 176 -9.55 7.00 -24.95
CA GLU A 176 -10.47 7.97 -25.56
C GLU A 176 -10.04 8.36 -26.98
N GLU A 177 -8.73 8.40 -27.27
CA GLU A 177 -8.22 8.63 -28.62
C GLU A 177 -8.37 7.42 -29.57
N CYS A 178 -8.63 6.22 -29.03
CA CYS A 178 -8.84 4.97 -29.78
C CYS A 178 -10.33 4.59 -29.97
N SER A 179 -11.27 5.41 -29.50
CA SER A 179 -12.73 5.22 -29.66
C SER A 179 -13.31 6.17 -30.70
#